data_AF-A0A7C6KTV6-F1
#
_entry.id   AF-A0A7C6KTV6-F1
#
_cell.length_a   1.000
_cell.length_b   1.000
_cell.length_c   1.000
_cell.angle_alpha   90.00
_cell.angle_beta   90.00
_cell.angle_gamma   90.00
#
_symmetry.space_group_name_H-M   'P 1'
#
loop_
_entity.id
_entity.type
_entity.pdbx_description
1 polymer ?
#
loop_
_entity_poly.entity_id
_entity_poly.type
_entity_poly.pdbx_seq_one_letter_code
_entity_poly.pdbx_strand_id
1 'polypeptide(L)' 'MLKSLNEALEYIEAHLNDEIDEKEIEKITGTSIYHFRRIFSFLSGMTLGEYIRNRRLSNATF' A
#
# COMPACT_ATOMS: atom_id res chain seq x y z
N MET A 1 2.38 5.76 14.07
CA MET A 1 1.54 4.79 13.33
C MET A 1 0.92 5.40 12.08
N LEU A 2 0.11 6.47 12.14
CA LEU A 2 -0.48 7.07 10.93
C LEU A 2 0.57 7.60 9.93
N LYS A 3 1.65 8.21 10.43
CA LYS A 3 2.73 8.73 9.58
C LYS A 3 3.38 7.64 8.72
N SER A 4 3.73 6.50 9.31
CA SER A 4 4.36 5.39 8.58
C SER A 4 3.40 4.65 7.65
N LEU A 5 2.09 4.66 7.94
CA LEU A 5 1.07 4.21 7.00
C LEU A 5 1.01 5.10 5.76
N ASN A 6 1.00 6.43 5.95
CA ASN A 6 0.99 7.38 4.84
C ASN A 6 2.26 7.28 3.99
N GLU A 7 3.44 7.16 4.62
CA GLU A 7 4.71 6.95 3.91
C GLU A 7 4.70 5.67 3.08
N ALA A 8 4.11 4.58 3.60
CA ALA A 8 3.95 3.34 2.84
C ALA A 8 2.97 3.49 1.67
N LEU A 9 1.90 4.28 1.83
CA LEU A 9 0.96 4.58 0.74
C LEU A 9 1.61 5.45 -0.33
N GLU A 10 2.41 6.45 0.04
CA GLU A 10 3.19 7.26 -0.90
C GLU A 10 4.14 6.39 -1.73
N TYR A 11 4.83 5.43 -1.09
CA TYR A 11 5.64 4.45 -1.80
C TYR A 11 4.81 3.61 -2.79
N ILE A 12 3.66 3.08 -2.36
CA ILE A 12 2.77 2.29 -3.24
C ILE A 12 2.29 3.13 -4.43
N GLU A 13 1.86 4.38 -4.20
CA GLU A 13 1.39 5.28 -5.26
C GLU A 13 2.49 5.60 -6.28
N ALA A 14 3.72 5.80 -5.82
CA ALA A 14 4.87 6.05 -6.69
C ALA A 14 5.26 4.84 -7.55
N HIS A 15 4.91 3.62 -7.13
CA HIS A 15 5.29 2.36 -7.81
C HIS A 15 4.08 1.62 -8.39
N LEU A 16 2.94 2.30 -8.63
CA LEU A 16 1.74 1.65 -9.15
C LEU A 16 1.97 0.94 -10.48
N ASN A 17 2.90 1.42 -11.32
CA ASN A 17 3.19 0.82 -12.62
C ASN A 17 4.29 -0.25 -12.58
N ASP A 18 4.94 -0.43 -11.43
CA ASP A 18 6.06 -1.34 -11.23
C ASP A 18 5.68 -2.47 -10.25
N GLU A 19 6.65 -3.33 -9.96
CA GLU A 19 6.54 -4.30 -8.88
C GLU A 19 6.68 -3.59 -7.53
N ILE A 20 5.72 -3.82 -6.62
CA ILE A 20 5.74 -3.25 -5.27
C ILE A 20 6.56 -4.17 -4.38
N ASP A 21 7.75 -3.72 -3.96
CA ASP A 21 8.57 -4.47 -3.01
C ASP A 21 7.97 -4.41 -1.59
N GLU A 22 7.50 -5.56 -1.11
CA GLU A 22 6.97 -5.72 0.24
C GLU A 22 8.02 -5.41 1.32
N LYS A 23 9.31 -5.66 1.06
CA LYS A 23 10.38 -5.39 2.03
C LYS A 23 10.55 -3.90 2.30
N GLU A 24 10.32 -3.06 1.29
CA GLU A 24 10.42 -1.61 1.49
C GLU A 24 9.22 -1.11 2.30
N ILE A 25 8.03 -1.70 2.12
CA ILE A 25 6.87 -1.43 2.99
C ILE A 25 7.18 -1.84 4.44
N GLU A 26 7.81 -3.00 4.65
CA GLU A 26 8.20 -3.44 5.98
C GLU A 26 9.20 -2.49 6.64
N LYS A 27 10.18 -2.00 5.88
CA LYS A 27 11.18 -1.03 6.35
C LYS A 27 10.58 0.34 6.65
N ILE A 28 9.67 0.84 5.81
CA ILE A 28 8.96 2.10 6.03
C ILE A 28 8.07 2.01 7.28
N THR A 29 7.34 0.90 7.43
CA THR A 29 6.36 0.76 8.51
C THR A 29 6.93 0.28 9.82
N GLY A 30 8.09 -0.37 9.81
CA GLY A 30 8.66 -1.07 10.95
C GLY A 30 7.82 -2.27 11.40
N THR A 31 6.97 -2.80 10.52
CA THR A 31 6.06 -3.91 10.79
C THR A 31 6.14 -4.94 9.68
N SER A 32 5.81 -6.20 9.96
CA SER A 32 5.73 -7.19 8.89
C SER A 32 4.64 -6.84 7.89
N ILE A 33 4.81 -7.26 6.65
CA ILE A 33 3.84 -7.02 5.57
C ILE A 33 2.46 -7.59 5.92
N TYR A 34 2.44 -8.69 6.68
CA TYR A 34 1.22 -9.26 7.22
C TYR A 34 0.48 -8.29 8.16
N HIS A 35 1.18 -7.67 9.11
CA HIS A 35 0.58 -6.67 10.01
C HIS A 35 0.12 -5.44 9.23
N PHE A 36 0.94 -4.97 8.29
CA PHE A 36 0.58 -3.85 7.42
C PHE A 36 -0.73 -4.13 6.67
N ARG A 37 -0.84 -5.27 5.98
CA ARG A 37 -2.06 -5.67 5.25
C ARG A 37 -3.28 -5.72 6.17
N ARG A 38 -3.12 -6.26 7.38
CA ARG A 38 -4.22 -6.39 8.35
C ARG A 38 -4.70 -5.02 8.83
N ILE A 39 -3.77 -4.12 9.18
CA ILE A 39 -4.10 -2.75 9.61
C ILE A 39 -4.69 -1.95 8.46
N PHE A 40 -4.09 -2.03 7.26
CA PHE A 40 -4.60 -1.38 6.06
C PHE A 40 -6.04 -1.81 5.77
N SER A 41 -6.32 -3.12 5.82
CA SER A 41 -7.67 -3.65 5.54
C SER A 41 -8.67 -3.20 6.60
N PHE A 42 -8.26 -3.18 7.86
CA PHE A 42 -9.09 -2.71 8.97
C PHE A 42 -9.45 -1.22 8.83
N LEU A 43 -8.52 -0.38 8.39
CA LEU A 43 -8.71 1.07 8.27
C LEU A 43 -9.41 1.49 6.97
N SER A 44 -9.07 0.87 5.84
CA SER A 44 -9.59 1.25 4.52
C SER A 44 -10.88 0.53 4.13
N GLY A 45 -11.22 -0.57 4.81
CA GLY A 45 -12.35 -1.42 4.46
C GLY A 45 -12.14 -2.28 3.21
N MET A 46 -10.93 -2.33 2.64
CA MET A 46 -10.57 -3.15 1.49
C MET A 46 -9.17 -3.74 1.64
N THR A 47 -8.88 -4.83 0.93
CA THR A 47 -7.54 -5.41 0.94
C THR A 47 -6.53 -4.52 0.23
N LEU A 48 -5.25 -4.63 0.60
CA LEU A 48 -4.17 -3.91 -0.09
C LEU A 48 -4.13 -4.22 -1.59
N GLY A 49 -4.40 -5.46 -1.97
CA GLY A 49 -4.44 -5.86 -3.38
C GLY A 49 -5.60 -5.23 -4.15
N GLU A 50 -6.78 -5.09 -3.53
CA GLU A 50 -7.91 -4.36 -4.13
C GLU A 50 -7.59 -2.89 -4.31
N TYR A 51 -6.99 -2.26 -3.30
CA TYR A 51 -6.52 -0.89 -3.38
C TYR A 51 -5.59 -0.67 -4.58
N ILE A 52 -4.52 -1.46 -4.68
CA ILE A 52 -3.54 -1.35 -5.77
C ILE A 52 -4.21 -1.53 -7.14
N ARG A 53 -5.09 -2.53 -7.28
CA ARG A 53 -5.83 -2.76 -8.53
C ARG A 53 -6.72 -1.58 -8.91
N ASN A 54 -7.48 -1.04 -7.95
CA ASN A 54 -8.36 0.12 -8.17
C ASN A 54 -7.56 1.37 -8.57
N ARG A 55 -6.41 1.60 -7.93
CA ARG A 55 -5.51 2.70 -8.25
C ARG A 55 -4.93 2.56 -9.66
N ARG A 56 -4.47 1.37 -10.05
CA ARG A 56 -3.99 1.10 -11.42
C ARG A 56 -5.07 1.36 -12.47
N LEU A 57 -6.29 0.87 -12.26
CA LEU A 57 -7.42 1.12 -13.16
C LEU A 57 -7.74 2.61 -13.27
N SER A 58 -7.82 3.30 -12.14
CA SER A 58 -8.07 4.74 -12.11
C SER A 58 -6.97 5.54 -12.82
N ASN A 59 -5.70 5.13 -12.71
CA ASN A 59 -4.57 5.79 -13.34
C ASN A 59 -4.51 5.54 -14.86
N ALA A 60 -5.00 4.39 -15.33
CA ALA A 60 -5.07 4.05 -16.75
C ALA A 60 -6.26 4.69 -17.50
N THR A 61 -7.20 5.31 -16.78
CA THR A 61 -8.40 5.93 -17.37
C THR A 61 -8.16 7.39 -17.80
N PHE A 62 -6.98 7.94 -17.53
CA PHE A 62 -6.54 9.29 -17.94
C PHE A 62 -5.34 9.20 -18.89
#